data_AF-A0A6G4WHK3-F1
#
_entry.id   AF-A0A6G4WHK3-F1
#
_cell.length_a   1.000
_cell.length_b   1.000
_cell.length_c   1.000
_cell.angle_alpha   90.00
_cell.angle_beta   90.00
_cell.angle_gamma   90.00
#
_symmetry.space_group_name_H-M   'P 1'
#
loop_
_entity.id
_entity.type
_entity.pdbx_description
1 polymer ?
#
loop_
_entity_poly.entity_id
_entity_poly.type
_entity_poly.pdbx_seq_one_letter_code
_entity_poly.pdbx_strand_id
1 'polypeptide(L)'
;MTRTGVVDVELTYDGKTVSAIGKNLNVYTKIPLEGSVDDMIDTLRSAYGVEAPAADLLSANAFAIMMENVTAGKDLGSGVIGGEVCNHLAFRTKDTDWEIWIADGDAPRPCRFTITSRMMAMAPSYTVQISDWKVGEGVAADDFQLETGDAKEVKIEEMPGLDDVAGLLEEGDAQ
;
A
#
# COMPACT_ATOMS: atom_id res chain seq x y z
N MET A 1 22.13 -7.41 10.93
CA MET A 1 21.73 -6.10 10.39
C MET A 1 20.23 -6.05 10.45
N THR A 2 19.69 -5.29 11.39
CA THR A 2 18.25 -5.08 11.53
C THR A 2 18.06 -3.59 11.35
N ARG A 3 17.47 -3.18 10.22
CA ARG A 3 17.00 -1.81 10.06
C ARG A 3 15.48 -1.86 9.99
N THR A 4 14.88 -1.99 11.17
CA THR A 4 13.44 -1.83 11.37
C THR A 4 13.16 -0.33 11.23
N GLY A 5 12.54 0.10 10.14
CA GLY A 5 12.00 1.46 10.03
C GLY A 5 10.81 1.58 10.99
N VAL A 6 10.86 2.52 11.92
CA VAL A 6 9.86 2.67 12.99
C VAL A 6 9.09 3.96 12.77
N VAL A 7 8.36 4.03 11.66
CA VAL A 7 7.29 5.01 11.51
C VAL A 7 5.99 4.22 11.59
N ASP A 8 5.35 4.29 12.75
CA ASP A 8 4.02 3.71 12.97
C ASP A 8 3.01 4.76 12.51
N VAL A 9 2.67 4.68 11.22
CA VAL A 9 1.73 5.60 10.56
C VAL A 9 0.43 4.85 10.30
N GLU A 10 -0.67 5.47 10.69
CA GLU A 10 -2.00 5.07 10.26
C GLU A 10 -2.56 6.18 9.36
N LEU A 11 -3.10 5.79 8.22
CA LEU A 11 -3.75 6.68 7.27
C LEU A 11 -5.17 6.15 7.01
N THR A 12 -6.15 7.04 7.10
CA THR A 12 -7.55 6.76 6.79
C THR A 12 -8.11 7.77 5.78
N TYR A 13 -9.13 7.34 5.06
CA TYR A 13 -9.85 8.19 4.12
C TYR A 13 -11.34 7.90 4.20
N ASP A 14 -12.15 8.92 4.50
CA ASP A 14 -13.60 8.81 4.68
C ASP A 14 -14.41 9.25 3.44
N GLY A 15 -13.74 9.47 2.30
CA GLY A 15 -14.33 10.02 1.08
C GLY A 15 -14.33 11.56 1.01
N LYS A 16 -13.90 12.25 2.07
CA LYS A 16 -13.86 13.72 2.16
C LYS A 16 -12.58 14.27 2.75
N THR A 17 -11.91 13.52 3.63
CA THR A 17 -10.72 13.94 4.35
C THR A 17 -9.74 12.79 4.42
N VAL A 18 -8.51 13.03 3.96
CA VAL A 18 -7.37 12.16 4.27
C VAL A 18 -6.87 12.51 5.65
N SER A 19 -6.81 11.54 6.54
CA SER A 19 -6.27 11.72 7.89
C SER A 19 -5.09 10.79 8.08
N ALA A 20 -4.00 11.28 8.65
CA ALA A 20 -2.87 10.43 9.02
C ALA A 20 -2.35 10.78 10.42
N ILE A 21 -1.93 9.77 11.18
CA ILE A 21 -1.28 9.93 12.50
C ILE A 21 0.03 9.15 12.52
N GLY A 22 1.09 9.80 12.97
CA GLY A 22 2.33 9.15 13.34
C GLY A 22 2.25 8.79 14.82
N LYS A 23 1.85 7.57 15.16
CA LYS A 23 1.56 7.16 16.54
C LYS A 23 2.77 7.36 17.47
N ASN A 24 3.96 7.05 16.98
CA ASN A 24 5.20 7.24 17.74
C ASN A 24 5.66 8.70 17.84
N LEU A 25 5.12 9.58 17.00
CA LEU A 25 5.45 11.00 16.94
C LEU A 25 4.42 11.87 17.65
N ASN A 26 3.26 11.31 17.98
CA ASN A 26 2.11 11.99 18.56
C ASN A 26 1.69 13.24 17.78
N VAL A 27 1.74 13.14 16.45
CA VAL A 27 1.27 14.18 15.53
C VAL A 27 0.31 13.59 14.52
N TYR A 28 -0.67 14.38 14.11
CA TYR A 28 -1.62 14.00 13.06
C TYR A 28 -1.77 15.12 12.03
N THR A 29 -2.28 14.78 10.85
CA THR A 29 -2.66 15.72 9.81
C THR A 29 -4.02 15.37 9.22
N LYS A 30 -4.73 16.37 8.72
CA LYS A 30 -6.01 16.23 8.02
C LYS A 30 -6.01 17.09 6.77
N ILE A 31 -6.32 16.47 5.64
CA ILE A 31 -6.34 17.13 4.33
C ILE A 31 -7.74 16.96 3.75
N PRO A 32 -8.51 18.06 3.60
CA PRO A 32 -9.77 18.02 2.88
C PRO A 32 -9.54 17.60 1.43
N LEU A 33 -10.13 16.49 1.03
CA LEU A 33 -10.08 15.91 -0.30
C LEU A 33 -11.36 15.12 -0.57
N GLU A 34 -12.33 15.76 -1.21
CA GLU A 34 -13.53 15.06 -1.68
C GLU A 34 -13.22 14.32 -2.98
N GLY A 35 -13.65 13.06 -3.09
CA GLY A 35 -13.41 12.28 -4.30
C GLY A 35 -13.45 10.78 -4.08
N SER A 36 -12.86 10.08 -5.04
CA SER A 36 -12.66 8.63 -5.02
C SER A 36 -11.35 8.25 -4.32
N VAL A 37 -11.20 6.94 -4.06
CA VAL A 37 -9.92 6.39 -3.60
C VAL A 37 -8.81 6.64 -4.62
N ASP A 38 -9.13 6.62 -5.92
CA ASP A 38 -8.16 6.92 -6.98
C ASP A 38 -7.67 8.38 -6.88
N ASP A 39 -8.58 9.34 -6.70
CA ASP A 39 -8.22 10.76 -6.50
C ASP A 39 -7.32 10.96 -5.26
N MET A 40 -7.59 10.19 -4.21
CA MET A 40 -6.77 10.18 -3.00
C MET A 40 -5.36 9.62 -3.25
N ILE A 41 -5.23 8.47 -3.92
CA ILE A 41 -3.93 7.87 -4.25
C ILE A 41 -3.11 8.83 -5.11
N ASP A 42 -3.72 9.39 -6.15
CA ASP A 42 -3.06 10.31 -7.07
C ASP A 42 -2.63 11.61 -6.38
N THR A 43 -3.46 12.16 -5.49
CA THR A 43 -3.13 13.36 -4.72
C THR A 43 -1.96 13.10 -3.78
N LEU A 44 -1.99 11.99 -3.02
CA LEU A 44 -0.91 11.61 -2.12
C LEU A 44 0.43 11.43 -2.87
N ARG A 45 0.40 10.73 -4.00
CA ARG A 45 1.59 10.51 -4.84
C ARG A 45 2.11 11.81 -5.45
N SER A 46 1.26 12.58 -6.12
CA SER A 46 1.70 13.72 -6.95
C SER A 46 1.94 15.01 -6.18
N ALA A 47 1.14 15.28 -5.14
CA ALA A 47 1.24 16.53 -4.38
C ALA A 47 2.16 16.39 -3.16
N TYR A 48 2.21 15.20 -2.56
CA TYR A 48 2.89 14.97 -1.29
C TYR A 48 4.02 13.93 -1.36
N GLY A 49 4.26 13.30 -2.51
CA GLY A 49 5.32 12.30 -2.67
C GLY A 49 5.09 11.01 -1.87
N VAL A 50 3.88 10.78 -1.36
CA VAL A 50 3.56 9.62 -0.53
C VAL A 50 3.17 8.46 -1.43
N GLU A 51 4.08 7.51 -1.57
CA GLU A 51 3.83 6.25 -2.30
C GLU A 51 3.60 5.10 -1.34
N ALA A 52 2.35 4.63 -1.22
CA ALA A 52 2.05 3.43 -0.47
C ALA A 52 2.29 2.17 -1.33
N PRO A 53 3.08 1.19 -0.85
CA PRO A 53 3.22 -0.09 -1.52
C PRO A 53 1.84 -0.73 -1.67
N ALA A 54 1.54 -1.22 -2.88
CA ALA A 54 0.28 -1.85 -3.22
C ALA A 54 -0.97 -0.93 -3.19
N ALA A 55 -0.82 0.40 -3.11
CA ALA A 55 -1.97 1.31 -3.22
C ALA A 55 -2.78 1.08 -4.50
N ASP A 56 -2.11 0.74 -5.60
CA ASP A 56 -2.77 0.46 -6.89
C ASP A 56 -3.76 -0.72 -6.81
N LEU A 57 -3.65 -1.62 -5.82
CA LEU A 57 -4.63 -2.68 -5.58
C LEU A 57 -5.97 -2.16 -5.04
N LEU A 58 -6.00 -0.96 -4.47
CA LEU A 58 -7.20 -0.32 -3.94
C LEU A 58 -7.97 0.45 -5.03
N SER A 59 -7.38 0.58 -6.22
CA SER A 59 -8.01 1.29 -7.33
C SER A 59 -9.27 0.58 -7.83
N ALA A 60 -10.26 1.37 -8.27
CA ALA A 60 -11.45 0.83 -8.93
C ALA A 60 -11.11 0.08 -10.24
N ASN A 61 -9.93 0.33 -10.83
CA ASN A 61 -9.46 -0.34 -12.04
C ASN A 61 -8.07 -0.99 -11.85
N ALA A 62 -7.87 -1.64 -10.70
CA ALA A 62 -6.60 -2.27 -10.33
C ALA A 62 -6.04 -3.17 -11.44
N PHE A 63 -6.87 -3.94 -12.17
CA PHE A 63 -6.36 -4.79 -13.26
C PHE A 63 -5.66 -3.99 -14.37
N ALA A 64 -6.24 -2.89 -14.84
CA ALA A 64 -5.65 -2.10 -15.92
C ALA A 64 -4.32 -1.47 -15.49
N ILE A 65 -4.25 -0.95 -14.27
CA ILE A 65 -3.04 -0.34 -13.70
C ILE A 65 -1.94 -1.40 -13.49
N MET A 66 -2.28 -2.51 -12.81
CA MET A 66 -1.30 -3.55 -12.48
C MET A 66 -0.76 -4.28 -13.72
N MET A 67 -1.56 -4.40 -14.77
CA MET A 67 -1.15 -5.03 -16.02
C MET A 67 -0.42 -4.08 -16.97
N GLU A 68 -0.30 -2.80 -16.61
CA GLU A 68 0.46 -1.85 -17.40
C GLU A 68 1.94 -2.31 -17.49
N ASN A 69 2.49 -2.27 -18.70
CA ASN A 69 3.89 -2.63 -18.97
C ASN A 69 4.29 -4.08 -18.59
N VAL A 70 3.32 -4.95 -18.26
CA VAL A 70 3.58 -6.38 -18.05
C VAL A 70 4.00 -7.03 -19.37
N THR A 71 5.16 -7.67 -19.33
CA THR A 71 5.79 -8.36 -20.47
C THR A 71 5.66 -9.87 -20.40
N ALA A 72 5.46 -10.42 -19.20
CA ALA A 72 5.20 -11.84 -18.99
C ALA A 72 4.37 -12.03 -17.71
N GLY A 73 3.49 -13.04 -17.73
CA GLY A 73 2.73 -13.50 -16.58
C GLY A 73 2.81 -15.03 -16.49
N LYS A 74 2.81 -15.55 -15.26
CA LYS A 74 2.77 -16.98 -14.97
C LYS A 74 1.85 -17.27 -13.80
N ASP A 75 1.07 -18.32 -13.97
CA ASP A 75 0.44 -19.03 -12.86
C ASP A 75 1.49 -20.01 -12.29
N LEU A 76 1.78 -19.86 -11.00
CA LEU A 76 2.75 -20.67 -10.26
C LEU A 76 2.08 -21.77 -9.42
N GLY A 77 0.76 -21.90 -9.52
CA GLY A 77 -0.06 -22.86 -8.79
C GLY A 77 -0.52 -22.34 -7.43
N SER A 78 -1.15 -23.24 -6.67
CA SER A 78 -1.78 -22.89 -5.40
C SER A 78 -0.89 -23.21 -4.19
N GLY A 79 -1.07 -22.44 -3.13
CA GLY A 79 -0.44 -22.65 -1.83
C GLY A 79 -1.30 -22.09 -0.70
N VAL A 80 -0.79 -22.12 0.53
CA VAL A 80 -1.54 -21.66 1.71
C VAL A 80 -0.93 -20.38 2.28
N ILE A 81 -1.74 -19.33 2.42
CA ILE A 81 -1.37 -18.04 3.02
C ILE A 81 -2.37 -17.75 4.14
N GLY A 82 -1.90 -17.50 5.36
CA GLY A 82 -2.80 -17.19 6.49
C GLY A 82 -3.83 -18.27 6.82
N GLY A 83 -3.60 -19.53 6.41
CA GLY A 83 -4.55 -20.63 6.58
C GLY A 83 -5.56 -20.80 5.44
N GLU A 84 -5.51 -19.96 4.41
CA GLU A 84 -6.37 -20.01 3.23
C GLU A 84 -5.61 -20.49 1.99
N VAL A 85 -6.27 -21.25 1.12
CA VAL A 85 -5.70 -21.66 -0.17
C VAL A 85 -5.78 -20.49 -1.14
N CYS A 86 -4.63 -20.04 -1.65
CA CYS A 86 -4.52 -18.94 -2.58
C CYS A 86 -3.73 -19.38 -3.83
N ASN A 87 -4.16 -18.95 -5.01
CA ASN A 87 -3.43 -19.11 -6.26
C ASN A 87 -2.32 -18.06 -6.39
N HIS A 88 -1.12 -18.47 -6.80
CA HIS A 88 0.06 -17.63 -6.91
C HIS A 88 0.29 -17.22 -8.35
N LEU A 89 0.20 -15.91 -8.60
CA LEU A 89 0.44 -15.31 -9.90
C LEU A 89 1.70 -14.45 -9.83
N ALA A 90 2.57 -14.57 -10.84
CA ALA A 90 3.80 -13.80 -10.96
C ALA A 90 3.88 -13.09 -12.31
N PHE A 91 4.29 -11.84 -12.28
CA PHE A 91 4.32 -10.96 -13.43
C PHE A 91 5.65 -10.21 -13.50
N ARG A 92 6.05 -9.91 -14.73
CA ARG A 92 7.31 -9.23 -15.04
C ARG A 92 7.06 -7.98 -15.85
N THR A 93 7.59 -6.86 -15.39
CA THR A 93 7.71 -5.62 -16.17
C THR A 93 9.18 -5.38 -16.53
N LYS A 94 9.49 -4.24 -17.14
CA LYS A 94 10.88 -3.84 -17.42
C LYS A 94 11.68 -3.65 -16.12
N ASP A 95 11.08 -2.94 -15.15
CA ASP A 95 11.81 -2.40 -14.00
C ASP A 95 11.47 -3.14 -12.69
N THR A 96 10.36 -3.88 -12.64
CA THR A 96 9.89 -4.62 -11.47
C THR A 96 9.41 -6.04 -11.81
N ASP A 97 9.56 -6.96 -10.87
CA ASP A 97 8.83 -8.23 -10.83
C ASP A 97 7.80 -8.12 -9.70
N TRP A 98 6.54 -8.47 -9.94
CA TRP A 98 5.50 -8.45 -8.91
C TRP A 98 4.71 -9.76 -8.88
N GLU A 99 4.29 -10.12 -7.69
CA GLU A 99 3.61 -11.37 -7.38
C GLU A 99 2.38 -11.08 -6.54
N ILE A 100 1.30 -11.82 -6.80
CA ILE A 100 0.09 -11.72 -6.01
C ILE A 100 -0.49 -13.10 -5.74
N TRP A 101 -0.92 -13.31 -4.51
CA TRP A 101 -1.65 -14.48 -4.07
C TRP A 101 -3.12 -14.10 -3.96
N ILE A 102 -4.00 -14.82 -4.67
CA ILE A 102 -5.45 -14.56 -4.67
C ILE A 102 -6.17 -15.75 -4.06
N ALA A 103 -7.01 -15.52 -3.06
CA ALA A 103 -7.83 -16.58 -2.45
C ALA A 103 -8.66 -17.30 -3.52
N ASP A 104 -8.67 -18.62 -3.48
CA ASP A 104 -9.46 -19.43 -4.40
C ASP A 104 -10.96 -19.47 -3.98
N GLY A 105 -11.85 -19.76 -4.93
CA GLY A 105 -13.29 -19.86 -4.71
C GLY A 105 -14.11 -18.63 -5.10
N ASP A 106 -15.32 -18.51 -4.52
CA ASP A 106 -16.36 -17.57 -4.97
C ASP A 106 -16.12 -16.10 -4.59
N ALA A 107 -15.19 -15.85 -3.67
CA ALA A 107 -14.85 -14.51 -3.18
C ALA A 107 -13.33 -14.25 -3.31
N PRO A 108 -12.81 -14.13 -4.54
CA PRO A 108 -11.39 -13.92 -4.78
C PRO A 108 -10.94 -12.59 -4.19
N ARG A 109 -9.87 -12.64 -3.42
CA ARG A 109 -9.28 -11.47 -2.75
C ARG A 109 -7.78 -11.63 -2.58
N PRO A 110 -7.01 -10.53 -2.52
CA PRO A 110 -5.57 -10.61 -2.29
C PRO A 110 -5.24 -11.18 -0.90
N CYS A 111 -4.40 -12.21 -0.85
CA CYS A 111 -3.84 -12.80 0.39
C CYS A 111 -2.46 -12.23 0.70
N ARG A 112 -1.66 -12.01 -0.35
CA ARG A 112 -0.31 -11.46 -0.25
C ARG A 112 0.06 -10.80 -1.57
N PHE A 113 0.75 -9.68 -1.51
CA PHE A 113 1.34 -9.00 -2.64
C PHE A 113 2.83 -8.77 -2.38
N THR A 114 3.67 -9.03 -3.37
CA THR A 114 5.10 -8.76 -3.31
C THR A 114 5.53 -8.02 -4.56
N ILE A 115 6.29 -6.94 -4.42
CA ILE A 115 6.92 -6.24 -5.54
C ILE A 115 8.42 -6.15 -5.30
N THR A 116 9.20 -6.44 -6.32
CA THR A 116 10.66 -6.51 -6.27
C THR A 116 11.27 -5.64 -7.35
N SER A 117 12.19 -4.75 -6.97
CA SER A 117 12.94 -3.93 -7.92
C SER A 117 13.96 -4.77 -8.68
N ARG A 118 13.99 -4.60 -10.00
CA ARG A 118 14.99 -5.23 -10.89
C ARG A 118 16.15 -4.29 -11.21
N MET A 119 15.99 -3.02 -10.87
CA MET A 119 16.92 -1.94 -11.22
C MET A 119 17.96 -1.67 -10.14
N MET A 120 17.73 -2.17 -8.91
CA MET A 120 18.60 -1.91 -7.76
C MET A 120 19.41 -3.16 -7.40
N ALA A 121 20.66 -2.95 -6.99
CA ALA A 121 21.50 -4.02 -6.45
C ALA A 121 20.81 -4.66 -5.24
N MET A 122 21.01 -5.98 -5.06
CA MET A 122 20.34 -6.80 -4.03
C MET A 122 18.83 -6.98 -4.19
N ALA A 123 18.21 -6.43 -5.25
CA ALA A 123 16.79 -6.62 -5.59
C ALA A 123 15.84 -6.43 -4.38
N PRO A 124 15.75 -5.19 -3.84
CA PRO A 124 14.89 -4.90 -2.70
C PRO A 124 13.43 -5.23 -3.03
N SER A 125 12.71 -5.73 -2.03
CA SER A 125 11.33 -6.19 -2.17
C SER A 125 10.44 -5.70 -1.04
N TYR A 126 9.21 -5.33 -1.39
CA TYR A 126 8.12 -5.05 -0.45
C TYR A 126 7.14 -6.20 -0.46
N THR A 127 6.66 -6.61 0.71
CA THR A 127 5.60 -7.61 0.83
C THR A 127 4.50 -7.12 1.76
N VAL A 128 3.27 -7.15 1.26
CA VAL A 128 2.05 -6.90 2.01
C VAL A 128 1.35 -8.23 2.20
N GLN A 129 1.05 -8.62 3.44
CA GLN A 129 0.22 -9.77 3.74
C GLN A 129 -1.10 -9.29 4.32
N ILE A 130 -2.20 -9.75 3.74
CA ILE A 130 -3.55 -9.31 4.06
C ILE A 130 -4.23 -10.40 4.89
N SER A 131 -4.90 -10.00 5.95
CA SER A 131 -5.66 -10.88 6.85
C SER A 131 -6.97 -10.22 7.25
N ASP A 132 -7.91 -11.01 7.78
CA ASP A 132 -9.20 -10.54 8.30
C ASP A 132 -9.99 -9.67 7.30
N TRP A 133 -9.97 -10.06 6.02
CA TRP A 133 -10.68 -9.35 4.96
C TRP A 133 -12.20 -9.34 5.20
N LYS A 134 -12.80 -8.15 5.13
CA LYS A 134 -14.24 -7.93 5.31
C LYS A 134 -14.80 -7.14 4.13
N VAL A 135 -16.07 -7.40 3.82
CA VAL A 135 -16.85 -6.70 2.78
C VAL A 135 -18.28 -6.47 3.26
N GLY A 136 -18.98 -5.52 2.64
CA GLY A 136 -20.40 -5.26 2.91
C GLY A 136 -20.64 -4.81 4.36
N GLU A 137 -21.61 -5.44 5.04
CA GLU A 137 -22.00 -5.10 6.41
C GLU A 137 -20.88 -5.28 7.44
N GLY A 138 -19.80 -5.98 7.09
CA GLY A 138 -18.62 -6.14 7.94
C GLY A 138 -17.67 -4.93 7.97
N VAL A 139 -17.95 -3.88 7.19
CA VAL A 139 -17.12 -2.67 7.08
C VAL A 139 -17.95 -1.47 7.56
N ALA A 140 -17.60 -0.90 8.71
CA ALA A 140 -18.32 0.24 9.27
C ALA A 140 -17.73 1.56 8.76
N ALA A 141 -18.56 2.58 8.55
CA ALA A 141 -18.07 3.90 8.15
C ALA A 141 -17.11 4.52 9.18
N ASP A 142 -17.33 4.21 10.46
CA ASP A 142 -16.47 4.65 11.56
C ASP A 142 -15.07 4.00 11.52
N ASP A 143 -14.89 2.88 10.80
CA ASP A 143 -13.56 2.25 10.62
C ASP A 143 -12.59 3.15 9.82
N PHE A 144 -13.11 4.17 9.12
CA PHE A 144 -12.31 5.12 8.34
C PHE A 144 -12.12 6.48 9.04
N GLN A 145 -12.63 6.63 10.26
CA GLN A 145 -12.36 7.82 11.08
C GLN A 145 -11.08 7.62 11.89
N LEU A 146 -10.19 8.60 11.82
CA LEU A 146 -8.93 8.54 12.55
C LEU A 146 -9.09 9.03 13.99
N GLU A 147 -8.76 8.14 14.94
CA GLU A 147 -8.67 8.48 16.36
C GLU A 147 -7.34 9.20 16.64
N THR A 148 -7.40 10.48 17.01
CA THR A 148 -6.20 11.30 17.22
C THR A 148 -5.75 11.38 18.67
N GLY A 149 -6.62 11.08 19.64
CA GLY A 149 -6.31 11.26 21.06
C GLY A 149 -5.86 12.69 21.39
N ASP A 150 -4.72 12.82 22.06
CA ASP A 150 -4.06 14.09 22.41
C ASP A 150 -2.96 14.50 21.41
N ALA A 151 -2.87 13.83 20.26
CA ALA A 151 -1.88 14.14 19.23
C ALA A 151 -2.03 15.58 18.73
N LYS A 152 -0.90 16.18 18.33
CA LYS A 152 -0.85 17.55 17.83
C LYS A 152 -1.09 17.58 16.32
N GLU A 153 -1.97 18.46 15.86
CA GLU A 153 -2.14 18.72 14.43
C GLU A 153 -0.89 19.42 13.86
N VAL A 154 -0.39 18.88 12.75
CA VAL A 154 0.71 19.43 11.95
C VAL A 154 0.31 19.43 10.48
N LYS A 155 1.03 20.23 9.68
CA LYS A 155 0.91 20.11 8.23
C LYS A 155 1.56 18.82 7.75
N ILE A 156 1.11 18.26 6.64
CA ILE A 156 1.63 17.00 6.11
C ILE A 156 3.13 17.08 5.77
N GLU A 157 3.62 18.24 5.32
CA GLU A 157 5.04 18.46 5.04
C GLU A 157 5.91 18.48 6.32
N GLU A 158 5.28 18.63 7.48
CA GLU A 158 5.92 18.59 8.79
C GLU A 158 5.80 17.21 9.45
N MET A 159 5.19 16.23 8.77
CA MET A 159 4.98 14.87 9.27
C MET A 159 6.15 13.96 8.87
N PRO A 160 7.05 13.60 9.82
CA PRO A 160 8.21 12.78 9.53
C PRO A 160 7.81 11.35 9.13
N GLY A 161 8.50 10.80 8.13
CA GLY A 161 8.39 9.38 7.77
C GLY A 161 7.28 9.01 6.78
N LEU A 162 6.51 9.99 6.27
CA LEU A 162 5.69 9.78 5.07
C LEU A 162 6.57 9.57 3.82
N ASP A 163 7.68 10.31 3.72
CA ASP A 163 8.69 10.17 2.66
C ASP A 163 9.54 8.90 2.79
N ASP A 164 9.65 8.31 3.99
CA ASP A 164 10.45 7.09 4.22
C ASP A 164 9.87 5.86 3.49
N VAL A 165 8.64 5.96 2.99
CA VAL A 165 8.04 4.95 2.11
C VAL A 165 8.46 5.16 0.65
N ALA A 166 8.61 6.42 0.22
CA ALA A 166 9.07 6.79 -1.13
C ALA A 166 10.59 6.64 -1.30
N GLY A 167 11.38 6.97 -0.27
CA GLY A 167 12.85 6.83 -0.27
C GLY A 167 13.36 5.38 -0.33
N LEU A 168 12.45 4.41 -0.37
CA LEU A 168 12.74 3.00 -0.61
C LEU A 168 12.69 2.60 -2.09
N LEU A 169 12.05 3.43 -2.92
CA LEU A 169 11.91 3.25 -4.36
C LEU A 169 12.77 4.26 -5.15
N GLU A 170 13.13 5.39 -4.53
CA GLU A 170 14.09 6.32 -5.13
C GLU A 170 15.53 5.81 -5.02
N GLU A 171 16.31 6.11 -6.07
CA GLU A 171 17.69 5.67 -6.26
C GLU A 171 18.53 5.89 -5.00
N GLY A 172 18.85 4.80 -4.31
CA GLY A 172 19.96 4.79 -3.38
C GLY A 172 21.24 5.03 -4.17
N ASP A 173 21.73 6.27 -4.14
CA ASP A 173 23.05 6.66 -4.62
C ASP A 173 24.06 5.61 -4.15
N ALA A 174 24.68 4.94 -5.12
CA ALA A 174 25.76 4.01 -4.89
C ALA A 174 26.94 4.78 -4.27
N GLN A 175 27.29 4.44 -3.03
CA GLN A 175 28.67 4.57 -2.55
C GLN A 175 29.38 3.22 -2.64
#